data_AF-A0A1H5PS61-F1
#
_entry.id   AF-A0A1H5PS61-F1
#
_cell.length_a   1.000
_cell.length_b   1.000
_cell.length_c   1.000
_cell.angle_alpha   90.00
_cell.angle_beta   90.00
_cell.angle_gamma   90.00
#
_symmetry.space_group_name_H-M   'P 1'
#
loop_
_entity.id
_entity.type
_entity.pdbx_description
1 polymer ?
#
loop_
_entity_poly.entity_id
_entity_poly.type
_entity_poly.pdbx_seq_one_letter_code
_entity_poly.pdbx_strand_id
1 'polypeptide(L)'
;MTPMIVRYARPMPVAALVVGVLLLALSLLDGRSIGMFTGVVLTLLGILQLVNPMLRIDAGEVRLCNPLGMTLRRFAVSSPADLTIDGKALRHVPTGKKIASLGFGADKSDVAALRSQLQPA
;
A
#
# COMPACT_ATOMS: atom_id res chain seq x y z
N MET A 1 2.87 3.14 20.61
CA MET A 1 1.94 3.09 19.47
C MET A 1 1.27 1.74 19.42
N THR A 2 0.01 1.69 18.99
CA THR A 2 -0.68 0.41 18.83
C THR A 2 -0.28 -0.19 17.48
N PRO A 3 0.14 -1.47 17.41
CA PRO A 3 0.46 -2.10 16.15
C PRO A 3 -0.71 -2.00 15.16
N MET A 4 -0.44 -1.54 13.94
CA MET A 4 -1.47 -1.39 12.91
C MET A 4 -0.91 -1.57 11.51
N ILE A 5 -1.80 -1.85 10.55
CA ILE A 5 -1.47 -1.94 9.13
C ILE A 5 -2.21 -0.86 8.35
N VAL A 6 -1.58 -0.32 7.32
CA VAL A 6 -2.24 0.55 6.34
C VAL A 6 -2.31 -0.21 5.03
N ARG A 7 -3.53 -0.48 4.56
CA ARG A 7 -3.79 -1.21 3.31
C ARG A 7 -3.78 -0.27 2.11
N TYR A 8 -3.69 -0.88 0.92
CA TYR A 8 -3.90 -0.16 -0.33
C TYR A 8 -5.37 0.29 -0.44
N ALA A 9 -5.59 1.43 -1.10
CA ALA A 9 -6.93 1.91 -1.40
C ALA A 9 -7.63 0.91 -2.34
N ARG A 10 -8.69 0.26 -1.86
CA ARG A 10 -9.47 -0.76 -2.60
C ARG A 10 -9.77 -0.48 -4.09
N PRO A 11 -10.08 0.76 -4.55
CA PRO A 11 -10.34 0.98 -5.98
C PRO A 11 -9.16 0.64 -6.89
N MET A 12 -7.91 0.80 -6.42
CA MET A 12 -6.72 0.49 -7.23
C MET A 12 -6.55 -1.00 -7.55
N PRO A 13 -6.48 -1.91 -6.55
CA PRO A 13 -6.38 -3.35 -6.80
C PRO A 13 -7.59 -3.89 -7.56
N VAL A 14 -8.80 -3.36 -7.28
CA VAL A 14 -10.02 -3.77 -8.00
C VAL A 14 -9.93 -3.38 -9.48
N ALA A 15 -9.51 -2.15 -9.80
CA ALA A 15 -9.33 -1.74 -11.20
C ALA A 15 -8.26 -2.59 -11.90
N ALA A 16 -7.13 -2.86 -11.25
CA ALA A 16 -6.09 -3.72 -11.79
C ALA A 16 -6.60 -5.15 -12.06
N LEU A 17 -7.41 -5.70 -11.15
CA LEU A 17 -8.00 -7.02 -11.29
C LEU A 17 -9.01 -7.06 -12.45
N VAL A 18 -9.92 -6.08 -12.53
CA VAL A 18 -10.91 -6.00 -13.61
C VAL A 18 -10.23 -5.86 -14.98
N VAL A 19 -9.23 -4.97 -15.10
CA VAL A 19 -8.48 -4.78 -16.36
C VAL A 19 -7.68 -6.04 -16.70
N GLY A 20 -7.03 -6.67 -15.72
CA GLY A 20 -6.28 -7.90 -15.91
C GLY A 20 -7.15 -9.04 -16.45
N VAL A 21 -8.33 -9.24 -15.85
CA VAL A 21 -9.31 -10.25 -16.29
C VAL A 21 -9.85 -9.95 -17.69
N LEU A 22 -10.17 -8.69 -17.99
CA LEU A 22 -10.62 -8.29 -19.32
C LEU A 22 -9.56 -8.55 -20.39
N LEU A 23 -8.29 -8.22 -20.13
CA LEU A 23 -7.19 -8.50 -21.04
C LEU A 23 -7.00 -10.00 -21.27
N LEU A 24 -7.10 -10.81 -20.21
CA LEU A 24 -7.06 -12.27 -20.34
C LEU A 24 -8.18 -12.80 -21.22
N ALA A 25 -9.42 -12.35 -20.99
CA ALA A 25 -10.57 -12.75 -21.80
C ALA A 25 -10.37 -12.38 -23.26
N LEU A 26 -10.01 -11.12 -23.55
CA LEU A 26 -9.76 -10.66 -24.92
C LEU A 26 -8.62 -11.41 -25.60
N SER A 27 -7.52 -11.68 -24.89
CA SER A 27 -6.40 -12.44 -25.44
C SER A 27 -6.71 -13.91 -25.70
N LEU A 28 -7.59 -14.52 -24.91
CA LEU A 28 -8.11 -15.85 -25.18
C LEU A 28 -9.00 -15.87 -26.44
N LEU A 29 -9.74 -14.79 -26.71
CA LEU A 29 -10.57 -14.66 -27.91
C LEU A 29 -9.73 -14.38 -29.18
N ASP A 30 -8.75 -13.47 -29.11
CA ASP A 30 -7.94 -13.04 -30.27
C ASP A 30 -6.72 -13.94 -30.57
N GLY A 31 -6.37 -14.87 -29.67
CA GLY A 31 -5.17 -15.72 -29.80
C GLY A 31 -3.83 -14.96 -29.66
N ARG A 32 -3.86 -13.68 -29.26
CA ARG A 32 -2.66 -12.84 -29.06
C ARG A 32 -2.06 -13.07 -27.67
N SER A 33 -0.88 -13.68 -27.64
CA SER A 33 -0.15 -14.05 -26.42
C SER A 33 0.37 -12.87 -25.59
N ILE A 34 0.57 -11.68 -26.18
CA ILE A 34 1.08 -10.50 -25.46
C ILE A 34 0.09 -10.02 -24.39
N GLY A 35 -1.21 -9.93 -24.71
CA GLY A 35 -2.21 -9.48 -23.74
C GLY A 35 -2.49 -10.52 -22.65
N MET A 36 -2.21 -11.80 -22.92
CA MET A 36 -2.31 -12.87 -21.92
C MET A 36 -1.29 -12.66 -20.79
N PHE A 37 -0.02 -12.42 -21.13
CA PHE A 37 1.00 -12.16 -20.11
C PHE A 37 0.68 -10.92 -19.27
N THR A 38 0.35 -9.80 -19.93
CA THR A 38 -0.02 -8.56 -19.24
C THR A 38 -1.26 -8.73 -18.35
N GLY A 39 -2.26 -9.46 -18.83
CA GLY A 39 -3.47 -9.77 -18.07
C GLY A 39 -3.20 -10.63 -16.84
N VAL A 40 -2.36 -11.67 -16.95
CA VAL A 40 -1.93 -12.48 -15.79
C VAL A 40 -1.23 -11.60 -14.76
N VAL A 41 -0.24 -10.80 -15.18
CA VAL A 41 0.54 -9.96 -14.28
C VAL A 41 -0.34 -8.93 -13.55
N LEU A 42 -1.24 -8.26 -14.27
CA LEU A 42 -2.17 -7.29 -13.67
C LEU A 42 -3.15 -7.95 -12.69
N THR A 43 -3.68 -9.12 -13.06
CA THR A 43 -4.60 -9.88 -12.20
C THR A 43 -3.91 -10.28 -10.89
N LEU A 44 -2.71 -10.86 -11.00
CA LEU A 44 -1.89 -11.23 -9.83
C LEU A 44 -1.56 -10.02 -8.97
N LEU A 45 -1.15 -8.90 -9.59
CA LEU A 45 -0.82 -7.67 -8.88
C LEU A 45 -2.03 -7.09 -8.15
N GLY A 46 -3.22 -7.13 -8.75
CA GLY A 46 -4.48 -6.72 -8.12
C GLY A 46 -4.81 -7.58 -6.89
N ILE A 47 -4.70 -8.90 -6.99
CA ILE A 47 -4.91 -9.85 -5.87
C ILE A 47 -3.90 -9.57 -4.75
N LEU A 48 -2.63 -9.45 -5.10
CA LEU A 48 -1.54 -9.21 -4.17
C LEU A 48 -1.72 -7.89 -3.40
N GLN A 49 -2.11 -6.82 -4.08
CA GLN A 49 -2.43 -5.53 -3.43
C GLN A 49 -3.68 -5.59 -2.54
N LEU A 50 -4.60 -6.53 -2.79
CA LEU A 50 -5.79 -6.74 -1.96
C LEU A 50 -5.46 -7.46 -0.65
N VAL A 51 -4.52 -8.41 -0.70
CA VAL A 51 -4.14 -9.27 0.43
C VAL A 51 -3.03 -8.64 1.27
N ASN A 52 -2.03 -8.03 0.63
CA ASN A 52 -0.85 -7.52 1.32
C ASN A 52 -0.99 -6.04 1.71
N PRO A 53 -0.62 -5.66 2.95
CA PRO A 53 -0.66 -4.27 3.39
C PRO A 53 0.46 -3.44 2.74
N MET A 54 0.21 -2.14 2.58
CA MET A 54 1.19 -1.18 2.07
C MET A 54 2.18 -0.76 3.16
N LEU A 55 1.69 -0.55 4.37
CA LEU A 55 2.49 -0.14 5.53
C LEU A 55 2.18 -1.05 6.70
N ARG A 56 3.21 -1.41 7.47
CA ARG A 56 3.08 -2.11 8.74
C ARG A 56 3.77 -1.30 9.82
N ILE A 57 3.02 -0.94 10.84
CA ILE A 57 3.47 -0.17 11.98
C ILE A 57 3.49 -1.13 13.17
N ASP A 58 4.69 -1.42 13.66
CA ASP A 58 4.91 -2.23 14.86
C ASP A 58 5.38 -1.30 16.00
N ALA A 59 5.46 -1.81 17.23
CA ALA A 59 5.72 -1.00 18.43
C ALA A 59 7.10 -0.30 18.46
N GLY A 60 8.03 -0.66 17.57
CA GLY A 60 9.39 -0.10 17.50
C GLY A 60 9.85 0.26 16.09
N GLU A 61 9.02 0.04 15.07
CA GLU A 61 9.40 0.30 13.69
C GLU A 61 8.21 0.47 12.75
N VAL A 62 8.43 1.23 11.69
CA VAL A 62 7.53 1.34 10.54
C VAL A 62 8.18 0.67 9.34
N ARG A 63 7.50 -0.33 8.81
CA ARG A 63 7.90 -1.09 7.63
C ARG A 63 7.05 -0.70 6.44
N LEU A 64 7.71 -0.26 5.37
CA LEU A 64 7.09 -0.12 4.06
C LEU A 64 7.13 -1.46 3.36
N CYS A 65 5.97 -1.98 2.94
CA CYS A 65 5.87 -3.25 2.23
C CYS A 65 5.56 -3.01 0.74
N ASN A 66 6.02 -3.91 -0.12
CA ASN A 66 5.58 -3.96 -1.51
C ASN A 66 4.31 -4.82 -1.63
N PRO A 67 3.63 -4.83 -2.79
CA PRO A 67 2.47 -5.68 -3.03
C PRO A 67 2.73 -7.18 -2.85
N LEU A 68 3.99 -7.63 -2.93
CA LEU A 68 4.38 -9.01 -2.68
C LEU A 68 4.50 -9.33 -1.17
N GLY A 69 4.24 -8.36 -0.30
CA GLY A 69 4.37 -8.50 1.16
C GLY A 69 5.81 -8.36 1.68
N MET A 70 6.79 -8.12 0.81
CA MET A 70 8.19 -7.95 1.21
C MET A 70 8.42 -6.55 1.76
N THR A 71 9.21 -6.44 2.84
CA THR A 71 9.60 -5.15 3.40
C THR A 71 10.64 -4.47 2.51
N LEU A 72 10.28 -3.33 1.93
CA LEU A 72 11.18 -2.48 1.13
C LEU A 72 12.08 -1.61 2.01
N ARG A 73 11.53 -1.01 3.06
CA ARG A 73 12.25 -0.11 3.96
C ARG A 73 11.74 -0.24 5.39
N ARG A 74 12.63 -0.06 6.35
CA ARG A 74 12.34 -0.04 7.78
C ARG A 74 12.80 1.28 8.37
N PHE A 75 12.01 1.84 9.25
CA PHE A 75 12.32 3.05 10.01
C PHE A 75 12.11 2.72 11.48
N ALA A 76 13.16 2.84 12.29
CA ALA A 76 13.06 2.64 13.73
C ALA A 76 12.28 3.82 14.34
N VAL A 77 11.24 3.51 15.12
CA VAL A 77 10.33 4.49 15.71
C VAL A 77 10.19 4.14 17.18
N SER A 78 10.60 5.03 18.07
CA SER A 78 10.52 4.79 19.52
C SER A 78 9.23 5.37 20.10
N SER A 79 8.71 6.42 19.48
CA SER A 79 7.51 7.13 19.94
C SER A 79 6.61 7.58 18.79
N PRO A 80 5.31 7.83 19.05
CA PRO A 80 4.42 8.45 18.07
C PRO A 80 4.93 9.79 17.52
N ALA A 81 5.69 10.55 18.33
CA ALA A 81 6.24 11.85 17.95
C ALA A 81 7.34 11.77 16.88
N ASP A 82 7.94 10.58 16.68
CA ASP A 82 8.94 10.35 15.64
C ASP A 82 8.30 10.25 14.24
N LEU A 83 6.97 10.27 14.16
CA LEU A 83 6.20 10.20 12.94
C LEU A 83 5.33 11.44 12.81
N THR A 84 5.29 12.00 11.60
CA THR A 84 4.41 13.13 11.29
C THR A 84 3.74 12.93 9.95
N ILE A 85 2.50 13.42 9.83
CA ILE A 85 1.77 13.44 8.58
C ILE A 85 1.77 14.87 8.05
N ASP A 86 2.60 15.09 7.04
CA ASP A 86 2.71 16.35 6.30
C ASP A 86 1.81 16.24 5.05
N GLY A 87 0.58 16.74 5.17
CA GLY A 87 -0.46 16.64 4.16
C GLY A 87 -0.86 15.20 3.82
N LYS A 88 -0.26 14.66 2.74
CA LYS A 88 -0.47 13.28 2.23
C LYS A 88 0.79 12.41 2.35
N ALA A 89 1.83 12.87 3.03
CA ALA A 89 3.07 12.11 3.20
C ALA A 89 3.29 11.75 4.67
N LEU A 90 3.52 10.47 4.94
CA LEU A 90 4.05 10.03 6.23
C LEU A 90 5.56 10.26 6.22
N ARG A 91 6.06 11.04 7.17
CA ARG A 91 7.48 11.35 7.32
C ARG A 91 7.99 10.84 8.66
N HIS A 92 9.24 10.40 8.65
CA HIS A 92 10.00 10.11 9.85
C HIS A 92 10.68 11.39 10.31
N VAL A 93 10.32 11.91 11.49
CA VAL A 93 10.84 13.17 12.04
C VAL A 93 12.35 13.09 12.30
N PRO A 94 12.90 12.05 12.95
CA PRO A 94 14.34 11.97 13.26
C PRO A 94 15.24 11.96 12.02
N THR A 95 14.79 11.37 10.91
CA THR A 95 15.60 11.30 9.67
C THR A 95 15.15 12.30 8.60
N GLY A 96 14.04 13.00 8.80
CA GLY A 96 13.38 13.86 7.81
C GLY A 96 12.87 13.13 6.55
N LYS A 97 13.01 11.81 6.47
CA LYS A 97 12.73 11.03 5.25
C LYS A 97 11.24 10.75 5.11
N LYS A 98 10.77 10.81 3.87
CA LYS A 98 9.43 10.32 3.49
C LYS A 98 9.40 8.79 3.58
N ILE A 99 8.50 8.27 4.40
CA ILE A 99 8.26 6.83 4.55
C ILE A 99 7.33 6.37 3.41
N ALA A 100 6.16 6.99 3.31
CA ALA A 100 5.12 6.59 2.36
C ALA A 100 4.23 7.78 1.97
N SER A 101 3.57 7.67 0.83
CA SER A 101 2.50 8.60 0.45
C SER A 101 1.16 8.02 0.87
N LEU A 102 0.50 8.63 1.86
CA LEU A 102 -0.85 8.33 2.33
C LEU A 102 -1.92 8.99 1.43
N GLY A 103 -1.64 9.08 0.13
CA GLY A 103 -2.49 9.72 -0.87
C GLY A 103 -3.52 8.76 -1.45
N PHE A 104 -3.70 8.80 -2.77
CA PHE A 104 -4.67 7.96 -3.48
C PHE A 104 -4.45 6.45 -3.31
N GLY A 105 -3.21 6.02 -3.05
CA GLY A 105 -2.88 4.61 -2.93
C GLY A 105 -3.15 3.97 -1.56
N ALA A 106 -3.47 4.75 -0.51
CA ALA A 106 -3.68 4.25 0.84
C ALA A 106 -5.15 4.25 1.23
N ASP A 107 -5.59 3.25 2.00
CA ASP A 107 -6.96 3.17 2.48
C ASP A 107 -7.28 4.35 3.42
N LYS A 108 -8.37 5.07 3.12
CA LYS A 108 -8.73 6.29 3.87
C LYS A 108 -9.04 6.02 5.34
N SER A 109 -9.63 4.86 5.66
CA SER A 109 -9.98 4.50 7.03
C SER A 109 -8.74 4.18 7.86
N ASP A 110 -7.80 3.42 7.29
CA ASP A 110 -6.52 3.11 7.93
C ASP A 110 -5.68 4.39 8.11
N VAL A 111 -5.70 5.32 7.14
CA VAL A 111 -5.03 6.63 7.27
C VAL A 111 -5.65 7.50 8.35
N ALA A 112 -6.98 7.49 8.49
CA ALA A 112 -7.67 8.24 9.55
C ALA A 112 -7.30 7.69 10.94
N ALA A 113 -7.28 6.37 11.10
CA ALA A 113 -6.85 5.71 12.32
C ALA A 113 -5.38 5.99 12.66
N LEU A 114 -4.50 6.08 11.66
CA LEU A 114 -3.12 6.49 11.84
C LEU A 114 -3.02 7.95 12.31
N ARG A 115 -3.79 8.87 11.72
CA ARG A 115 -3.84 10.27 12.15
C ARG A 115 -4.27 10.42 13.60
N SER A 116 -5.30 9.70 14.04
CA SER A 116 -5.76 9.77 15.42
C SER A 116 -4.72 9.28 16.44
N GLN A 117 -3.80 8.38 16.04
CA GLN A 117 -2.72 7.93 16.91
C GLN A 117 -1.54 8.91 16.98
N LEU A 118 -1.34 9.73 15.94
CA LEU A 118 -0.23 10.68 15.82
C LEU A 118 -0.55 12.06 16.38
N GLN A 119 -1.83 12.45 16.32
CA GLN A 119 -2.33 13.71 16.84
C GLN A 119 -3.53 13.40 17.74
N PRO A 120 -3.31 12.95 19.00
CA PRO A 120 -4.39 12.96 19.97
C PRO A 120 -4.84 14.42 20.15
N ALA A 121 -6.15 14.64 20.05
CA ALA A 121 -6.79 15.94 20.23
C ALA A 121 -6.42 16.60 21.57
#